data_AF-X8C7Q2-F1
#
_entry.id   AF-X8C7Q2-F1
#
_cell.length_a   1.000
_cell.length_b   1.000
_cell.length_c   1.000
_cell.angle_alpha   90.00
_cell.angle_beta   90.00
_cell.angle_gamma   90.00
#
_symmetry.space_group_name_H-M   'P 1'
#
loop_
_entity.id
_entity.type
_entity.pdbx_description
1 polymer ?
#
loop_
_entity_poly.entity_id
_entity_poly.type
_entity_poly.pdbx_seq_one_letter_code
_entity_poly.pdbx_strand_id
1 'polypeptide(L)' 'MSPRHFTRLFTDEVGESPGAYVERIRIEAARRQLEETDDTVVAIAARCGFGTSESMRRNFVRRVGISPDQYRKTFA' A
#
# COMPACT_ATOMS: atom_id res chain seq x y z
N MET A 1 17.97 -7.94 -18.04
CA MET A 1 17.97 -6.48 -17.80
C MET A 1 18.50 -6.21 -16.39
N SER A 2 19.34 -5.20 -16.19
CA SER A 2 19.84 -4.87 -14.84
C SER A 2 18.78 -4.11 -14.02
N PRO A 3 18.78 -4.21 -12.68
CA PRO A 3 17.84 -3.47 -11.84
C PRO A 3 17.87 -1.95 -12.08
N ARG A 4 19.05 -1.38 -12.29
CA ARG A 4 19.21 0.05 -12.61
C ARG A 4 18.54 0.42 -13.94
N HIS A 5 18.71 -0.42 -14.97
CA HIS A 5 18.09 -0.16 -16.26
C HIS A 5 16.55 -0.24 -16.18
N PHE A 6 16.03 -1.22 -15.45
CA PHE A 6 14.59 -1.34 -15.19
C PHE A 6 14.05 -0.10 -14.46
N THR A 7 14.67 0.30 -13.35
CA THR A 7 14.22 1.45 -12.57
C THR A 7 14.17 2.72 -13.42
N ARG A 8 15.19 2.97 -14.26
CA ARG A 8 15.19 4.13 -15.16
C ARG A 8 14.02 4.06 -16.15
N LEU A 9 13.93 2.98 -16.94
CA LEU A 9 12.86 2.85 -17.94
C LEU A 9 11.47 2.92 -17.31
N PHE A 10 11.25 2.26 -16.17
CA PHE A 10 9.98 2.31 -15.47
C PHE A 10 9.65 3.72 -15.00
N THR A 11 10.63 4.44 -14.42
CA THR A 11 10.40 5.80 -13.93
C THR A 11 10.15 6.77 -15.08
N ASP A 12 10.85 6.61 -16.21
CA ASP A 12 10.67 7.43 -17.40
C ASP A 12 9.25 7.26 -17.99
N GLU A 13 8.70 6.04 -17.95
CA GLU A 13 7.36 5.73 -18.48
C GLU A 13 6.23 6.03 -17.49
N VAL A 14 6.41 5.74 -16.20
CA VAL A 14 5.36 5.79 -15.16
C VAL A 14 5.41 7.08 -14.34
N GLY A 15 6.54 7.79 -14.35
CA GLY A 15 6.76 9.03 -13.59
C GLY A 15 7.10 8.82 -12.11
N GLU A 16 7.13 7.59 -11.63
CA GLU A 16 7.54 7.26 -10.26
C GLU A 16 8.43 6.01 -10.21
N SER A 17 9.27 5.89 -9.18
CA SER A 17 10.10 4.71 -9.00
C SER A 17 9.24 3.44 -8.82
N PRO A 18 9.70 2.26 -9.24
CA PRO A 18 8.96 1.01 -9.06
C PRO A 18 8.53 0.76 -7.60
N GLY A 19 9.36 1.12 -6.63
CA GLY A 19 9.04 0.96 -5.21
C GLY A 19 7.88 1.84 -4.76
N ALA A 20 7.88 3.11 -5.17
CA ALA A 20 6.79 4.05 -4.89
C ALA A 20 5.47 3.62 -5.55
N TYR A 21 5.55 3.13 -6.79
CA TYR A 21 4.40 2.57 -7.51
C TYR A 21 3.77 1.39 -6.76
N VAL A 22 4.61 0.42 -6.34
CA VAL A 22 4.14 -0.73 -5.59
C VAL A 22 3.53 -0.30 -4.25
N GLU A 23 4.17 0.63 -3.52
CA GLU A 23 3.61 1.17 -2.28
C GLU A 23 2.22 1.78 -2.51
N ARG A 24 2.06 2.61 -3.55
CA ARG A 24 0.78 3.25 -3.91
C ARG A 24 -0.30 2.21 -4.21
N ILE A 25 -0.02 1.25 -5.08
CA ILE A 25 -0.98 0.17 -5.45
C ILE A 25 -1.39 -0.64 -4.23
N ARG A 26 -0.45 -0.98 -3.34
CA ARG A 26 -0.74 -1.73 -2.11
C ARG A 26 -1.63 -0.93 -1.15
N ILE A 27 -1.43 0.37 -1.03
CA ILE A 27 -2.29 1.25 -0.23
C ILE A 27 -3.69 1.34 -0.82
N GLU A 28 -3.83 1.48 -2.14
CA GLU A 28 -5.14 1.48 -2.80
C GLU A 28 -5.89 0.15 -2.62
N ALA A 29 -5.18 -0.98 -2.68
CA ALA A 29 -5.77 -2.28 -2.36
C ALA A 29 -6.20 -2.38 -0.88
N ALA A 30 -5.35 -1.90 0.05
CA ALA A 30 -5.68 -1.91 1.47
C ALA A 30 -6.88 -1.03 1.81
N ARG A 31 -7.03 0.15 1.20
CA ARG A 31 -8.21 1.02 1.37
C ARG A 31 -9.50 0.28 0.99
N ARG A 32 -9.52 -0.33 -0.21
CA ARG A 32 -10.67 -1.14 -0.65
C ARG A 32 -11.00 -2.26 0.31
N GLN A 33 -9.99 -3.02 0.78
CA GLN A 33 -10.24 -4.09 1.75
C GLN A 33 -10.74 -3.57 3.12
N LEU A 34 -10.32 -2.39 3.56
CA LEU A 34 -10.82 -1.80 4.79
C LEU A 34 -12.29 -1.36 4.69
N GLU A 35 -12.72 -0.95 3.49
CA GLU A 35 -14.08 -0.49 3.17
C GLU A 35 -15.04 -1.65 2.83
N GLU A 36 -14.54 -2.70 2.17
CA GLU A 36 -15.37 -3.78 1.63
C GLU A 36 -15.47 -5.01 2.57
N THR A 37 -14.61 -5.11 3.60
CA THR A 37 -14.56 -6.28 4.47
C THR A 37 -14.31 -5.94 5.94
N ASP A 38 -14.76 -6.85 6.82
CA ASP A 38 -14.49 -6.83 8.26
C ASP A 38 -13.17 -7.53 8.63
N ASP A 39 -12.30 -7.82 7.66
CA ASP A 39 -11.04 -8.53 7.91
C ASP A 39 -10.14 -7.76 8.88
N THR A 40 -9.39 -8.48 9.70
CA THR A 40 -8.42 -7.86 10.60
C THR A 40 -7.31 -7.16 9.81
N VAL A 41 -6.72 -6.11 10.38
CA VAL A 41 -5.58 -5.39 9.76
C VAL A 41 -4.40 -6.35 9.46
N VAL A 42 -4.23 -7.40 10.25
CA VAL A 42 -3.23 -8.46 10.01
C VAL A 42 -3.53 -9.22 8.71
N ALA A 43 -4.78 -9.65 8.52
CA ALA A 43 -5.20 -10.35 7.31
C ALA A 43 -5.08 -9.45 6.06
N ILE A 44 -5.50 -8.19 6.16
CA ILE A 44 -5.37 -7.23 5.06
C ILE A 44 -3.90 -6.97 4.70
N ALA A 45 -3.03 -6.82 5.71
CA ALA A 45 -1.60 -6.61 5.47
C ALA A 45 -0.96 -7.78 4.70
N ALA A 46 -1.36 -9.03 5.02
CA ALA A 46 -0.91 -10.21 4.29
C ALA A 46 -1.43 -10.21 2.85
N ARG A 47 -2.74 -9.96 2.64
CA ARG A 47 -3.37 -9.93 1.31
C ARG A 47 -2.81 -8.84 0.41
N CYS A 48 -2.50 -7.66 0.97
CA CYS A 48 -1.94 -6.52 0.24
C CYS A 48 -0.41 -6.54 0.13
N GLY A 49 0.27 -7.60 0.61
CA GLY A 49 1.71 -7.78 0.40
C GLY A 49 2.61 -6.87 1.26
N PHE A 50 2.15 -6.42 2.42
CA PHE A 50 2.96 -5.65 3.38
C PHE A 50 3.83 -6.52 4.30
N GLY A 51 3.59 -7.83 4.32
CA GLY A 51 4.32 -8.80 5.16
C GLY A 51 3.88 -8.77 6.62
N THR A 52 3.79 -7.58 7.24
CA THR A 52 3.30 -7.42 8.62
C THR A 52 2.30 -6.27 8.75
N SER A 53 1.47 -6.34 9.80
CA SER A 53 0.48 -5.32 10.09
C SER A 53 1.11 -3.97 10.44
N GLU A 54 2.27 -3.97 11.08
CA GLU A 54 3.07 -2.79 11.44
C GLU A 54 3.64 -2.12 10.18
N SER A 55 4.11 -2.90 9.22
CA SER A 55 4.59 -2.39 7.94
C SER A 55 3.46 -1.76 7.15
N MET A 56 2.29 -2.39 7.11
CA MET A 56 1.09 -1.79 6.52
C MET A 56 0.72 -0.48 7.22
N ARG A 57 0.59 -0.48 8.56
CA ARG A 57 0.23 0.73 9.32
C ARG A 57 1.18 1.89 9.06
N ARG A 58 2.50 1.66 9.06
CA ARG A 58 3.50 2.70 8.79
C ARG A 58 3.35 3.30 7.40
N ASN A 59 3.23 2.47 6.36
CA ASN A 59 3.05 2.96 4.99
C ASN A 59 1.69 3.67 4.82
N PHE A 60 0.65 3.15 5.47
CA PHE A 60 -0.69 3.72 5.38
C PHE A 60 -0.77 5.10 6.01
N VAL A 61 -0.21 5.27 7.22
CA VAL A 61 -0.11 6.60 7.85
C VAL A 61 0.74 7.54 7.00
N ARG A 62 1.87 7.08 6.47
CA ARG A 62 2.73 7.88 5.59
C ARG A 62 2.02 8.38 4.34
N ARG A 63 1.12 7.58 3.74
CA ARG A 63 0.47 7.88 2.46
C ARG A 63 -0.92 8.50 2.58
N VAL A 64 -1.68 8.15 3.62
CA VAL A 64 -3.09 8.52 3.84
C VAL A 64 -3.25 9.50 5.01
N GLY A 65 -2.29 9.57 5.93
CA GLY A 65 -2.27 10.50 7.06
C GLY A 65 -2.98 10.01 8.33
N ILE A 66 -3.71 8.90 8.26
CA ILE A 66 -4.42 8.30 9.41
C ILE A 66 -4.17 6.78 9.48
N SER A 67 -4.44 6.16 10.62
CA SER A 67 -4.27 4.70 10.77
C SER A 67 -5.35 3.93 9.99
N PRO A 68 -5.09 2.66 9.59
CA PRO A 68 -6.09 1.79 8.99
C PRO A 68 -7.38 1.67 9.82
N ASP A 69 -7.25 1.58 11.14
CA ASP A 69 -8.39 1.45 12.06
C ASP A 69 -9.24 2.73 12.10
N GLN A 70 -8.59 3.90 12.08
CA GLN A 70 -9.29 5.19 12.01
C GLN A 70 -9.95 5.38 10.63
N TYR A 71 -9.26 4.98 9.56
CA TYR A 71 -9.79 5.02 8.21
C TYR A 71 -11.06 4.18 8.11
N ARG A 72 -11.02 2.91 8.57
CA ARG A 72 -12.19 2.02 8.58
C ARG A 72 -13.37 2.63 9.32
N LYS A 73 -13.16 3.18 10.53
CA LYS A 73 -14.24 3.83 11.29
C LYS A 73 -14.91 5.01 10.57
N THR A 74 -14.24 5.60 9.59
CA THR A 74 -14.73 6.78 8.86
C THR A 74 -15.41 6.41 7.54
N PHE A 75 -14.99 5.30 6.91
CA PHE A 75 -15.34 4.99 5.52
C PHE A 75 -15.94 3.60 5.27
N ALA A 76 -15.90 2.69 6.26
CA ALA A 76 -16.56 1.38 6.18
C ALA A 76 -17.99 1.43 6.73
#